data_AF-A0A653DHL7-F1
#
_entry.id   AF-A0A653DHL7-F1
#
_cell.length_a   1.000
_cell.length_b   1.000
_cell.length_c   1.000
_cell.angle_alpha   90.00
_cell.angle_beta   90.00
_cell.angle_gamma   90.00
#
_symmetry.space_group_name_H-M   'P 1'
#
loop_
_entity.id
_entity.type
_entity.pdbx_description
1 polymer ?
#
loop_
_entity_poly.entity_id
_entity_poly.type
_entity_poly.pdbx_seq_one_letter_code
_entity_poly.pdbx_strand_id
1 'polypeptide(L)'
;MLTGTVERVIKWSKIFRNQFCYFEVIAPVISIQEGSVNTQKVMLLRNKKGPILQVIYYETTHIDIQDFYIGQMLTCTGRMTGANIFNALCIRSASQEEVDSLQRLTEISEQAVECHLSS
;
A
#
# COMPACT_ATOMS: atom_id res chain seq x y z
N MET A 1 7.64 -1.55 -10.39
CA MET A 1 6.76 -1.19 -9.25
C MET A 1 5.34 -1.37 -9.73
N LEU A 2 4.45 -1.95 -8.91
CA LEU A 2 3.05 -2.17 -9.28
C LEU A 2 2.15 -1.33 -8.37
N THR A 3 1.26 -0.54 -8.96
CA THR A 3 0.36 0.37 -8.24
C THR A 3 -1.05 -0.17 -8.27
N GLY A 4 -1.73 -0.21 -7.13
CA GLY A 4 -3.13 -0.59 -7.13
C GLY A 4 -3.86 -0.49 -5.79
N THR A 5 -5.06 -1.05 -5.77
CA THR A 5 -5.86 -1.22 -4.56
C THR A 5 -5.24 -2.27 -3.63
N VAL A 6 -5.64 -2.24 -2.36
CA VAL A 6 -5.26 -3.24 -1.35
C VAL A 6 -5.48 -4.66 -1.84
N GLU A 7 -6.65 -4.95 -2.41
CA GLU A 7 -6.99 -6.28 -2.91
C GLU A 7 -6.03 -6.76 -4.01
N ARG A 8 -5.71 -5.87 -4.95
CA ARG A 8 -4.86 -6.17 -6.10
C ARG A 8 -3.41 -6.36 -5.70
N VAL A 9 -2.88 -5.50 -4.83
CA VAL A 9 -1.53 -5.66 -4.31
C VAL A 9 -1.38 -6.94 -3.50
N ILE A 10 -2.37 -7.32 -2.67
CA ILE A 10 -2.36 -8.61 -1.97
C ILE A 10 -2.35 -9.77 -2.98
N LYS A 11 -3.15 -9.71 -4.06
CA LYS A 11 -3.14 -10.72 -5.13
C LYS A 11 -1.76 -10.83 -5.79
N TRP A 12 -1.20 -9.72 -6.24
CA TRP A 12 0.09 -9.69 -6.92
C TRP A 12 1.23 -10.13 -6.00
N SER A 13 1.20 -9.78 -4.71
CA SER A 13 2.23 -10.22 -3.76
C SER A 13 2.36 -11.74 -3.63
N LYS A 14 1.26 -12.48 -3.84
CA LYS A 14 1.28 -13.95 -3.88
C LYS A 14 2.00 -14.46 -5.13
N ILE A 15 1.83 -13.77 -6.26
CA ILE A 15 2.50 -14.08 -7.53
C ILE A 15 4.01 -13.81 -7.42
N PHE A 16 4.38 -12.66 -6.86
CA PHE A 16 5.77 -12.24 -6.69
C PHE A 16 6.40 -12.71 -5.36
N ARG A 17 5.85 -13.71 -4.67
CA ARG A 17 6.29 -14.09 -3.30
C ARG A 17 7.79 -14.35 -3.17
N ASN A 18 8.39 -14.93 -4.21
CA ASN A 18 9.82 -15.28 -4.24
C ASN A 18 10.65 -14.29 -5.08
N GLN A 19 10.07 -13.15 -5.44
CA GLN A 19 10.70 -12.15 -6.29
C GLN A 19 10.69 -10.80 -5.58
N PHE A 20 11.77 -10.05 -5.77
CA PHE A 20 11.82 -8.69 -5.26
C PHE A 20 10.88 -7.80 -6.08
N CYS A 21 9.82 -7.29 -5.44
CA CYS A 21 8.89 -6.35 -6.08
C CYS A 21 8.47 -5.26 -5.10
N TYR A 22 8.52 -4.02 -5.57
CA TYR A 22 7.92 -2.88 -4.87
C TYR A 22 6.49 -2.67 -5.35
N PHE A 23 5.64 -2.35 -4.39
CA PHE A 23 4.24 -2.05 -4.62
C PHE A 23 3.93 -0.65 -4.13
N GLU A 24 2.93 -0.03 -4.75
CA GLU A 24 2.31 1.20 -4.31
C GLU A 24 0.83 0.93 -4.09
N VAL A 25 0.35 1.25 -2.88
CA VAL A 25 -1.04 1.06 -2.48
C VAL A 25 -1.69 2.42 -2.28
N ILE A 26 -2.83 2.65 -2.93
CA ILE A 26 -3.65 3.85 -2.71
C ILE A 26 -4.99 3.42 -2.10
N ALA A 27 -5.21 3.79 -0.85
CA ALA A 27 -6.42 3.41 -0.11
C ALA A 27 -6.69 4.32 1.09
N PRO A 28 -7.93 4.38 1.58
CA PRO A 28 -8.22 5.11 2.79
C PRO A 28 -7.68 4.36 4.01
N VAL A 29 -7.14 5.12 4.96
CA VAL A 29 -6.75 4.62 6.27
C VAL A 29 -7.97 4.48 7.17
N ILE A 30 -8.11 3.35 7.84
CA ILE A 30 -9.24 3.05 8.74
C ILE A 30 -8.83 2.96 10.21
N SER A 31 -7.53 2.84 10.48
CA SER A 31 -6.98 2.87 11.83
C SER A 31 -5.52 3.31 11.78
N ILE A 32 -5.10 4.08 12.77
CA ILE A 32 -3.73 4.53 12.98
C ILE A 32 -3.39 4.21 14.43
N GLN A 33 -2.29 3.49 14.66
CA GLN A 33 -1.86 3.05 15.98
C GLN A 33 -0.35 3.16 16.09
N GLU A 34 0.13 3.41 17.30
CA GLU A 34 1.53 3.22 17.64
C GLU A 34 1.92 1.75 17.53
N GLY A 35 3.13 1.49 17.06
CA GLY A 35 3.70 0.15 17.02
C GLY A 35 4.32 -0.27 18.35
N SER A 36 4.99 -1.41 18.31
CA SER A 36 5.72 -1.99 19.45
C SER A 36 6.99 -1.22 19.83
N VAL A 37 7.47 -0.33 18.94
CA VAL A 37 8.66 0.50 19.12
C VAL A 37 8.27 1.95 18.84
N ASN A 38 8.89 2.91 19.54
CA ASN A 38 8.50 4.32 19.49
C ASN A 38 8.50 4.96 18.09
N THR A 39 9.30 4.46 17.16
CA THR A 39 9.36 4.96 15.78
C THR A 39 8.44 4.19 14.84
N GLN A 40 7.82 3.11 15.31
CA GLN A 40 6.95 2.28 14.50
C GLN A 40 5.52 2.80 14.56
N LYS A 41 4.91 2.94 13.39
CA LYS A 41 3.49 3.25 13.24
C LYS A 41 2.83 2.11 12.48
N VAL A 42 1.65 1.71 12.94
CA VAL A 42 0.85 0.66 12.33
C VAL A 42 -0.46 1.25 11.87
N MET A 43 -0.72 1.17 10.57
CA MET A 43 -1.96 1.65 9.97
C MET A 43 -2.71 0.50 9.33
N LEU A 44 -4.03 0.56 9.37
CA LEU A 44 -4.88 -0.36 8.65
C LEU A 44 -5.46 0.38 7.46
N LEU A 45 -5.21 -0.14 6.26
CA LEU A 45 -5.76 0.39 5.01
C LEU A 45 -6.78 -0.59 4.46
N ARG A 46 -7.86 -0.06 3.90
CA ARG A 46 -8.90 -0.86 3.27
C ARG A 46 -9.57 -0.03 2.20
N ASN A 47 -9.70 -0.53 0.98
CA ASN A 47 -10.60 0.09 -0.01
C ASN A 47 -12.06 -0.20 0.37
N LYS A 48 -12.95 -0.57 -0.57
CA LYS A 48 -14.37 -0.87 -0.29
C LYS A 48 -14.51 -2.13 0.61
N LYS A 49 -15.52 -2.99 0.42
CA LYS A 49 -15.70 -4.23 1.23
C LYS A 49 -14.60 -5.31 1.06
N GLY A 50 -13.39 -4.94 0.64
CA GLY A 50 -12.24 -5.83 0.42
C GLY A 50 -11.45 -6.17 1.68
N PRO A 51 -10.27 -6.81 1.54
CA PRO A 51 -9.40 -7.17 2.65
C PRO A 51 -8.76 -5.95 3.32
N ILE A 52 -8.30 -6.13 4.56
CA ILE A 52 -7.52 -5.14 5.31
C ILE A 52 -6.04 -5.40 5.06
N LEU A 53 -5.29 -4.32 4.80
CA LEU A 53 -3.84 -4.32 4.74
C LEU A 53 -3.28 -3.65 5.99
N GLN A 54 -2.41 -4.36 6.70
CA GLN A 54 -1.63 -3.78 7.78
C GLN A 54 -0.36 -3.15 7.19
N VAL A 55 -0.26 -1.84 7.28
CA VAL A 55 0.91 -1.06 6.86
C VAL A 55 1.76 -0.76 8.09
N ILE A 56 3.01 -1.22 8.05
CA ILE A 56 4.03 -0.94 9.05
C ILE A 56 4.95 0.13 8.47
N TYR A 57 5.10 1.23 9.19
CA TYR A 57 5.98 2.33 8.83
C TYR A 57 6.91 2.66 9.98
N TYR A 58 8.14 3.07 9.66
CA TYR A 58 9.08 3.59 10.63
C TYR A 58 9.31 5.06 10.35
N GLU A 59 9.04 5.89 11.35
CA GLU A 59 9.22 7.33 11.38
C GLU A 59 10.73 7.64 11.40
N THR A 60 11.37 7.49 10.24
CA THR A 60 12.80 7.79 10.03
C THR A 60 13.02 8.95 9.06
N THR A 61 11.97 9.42 8.41
CA THR A 61 11.96 10.50 7.42
C THR A 61 11.00 11.61 7.86
N HIS A 62 11.21 12.83 7.37
CA HIS A 62 10.56 14.11 7.76
C HIS A 62 9.02 14.19 7.68
N ILE A 63 8.30 13.07 7.55
CA ILE A 63 6.84 13.04 7.46
C ILE A 63 6.30 12.91 8.88
N ASP A 64 5.66 13.98 9.36
CA ASP A 64 4.94 13.96 10.63
C ASP A 64 3.65 13.15 10.44
N ILE A 65 3.58 11.97 11.05
CA ILE A 65 2.39 11.14 10.90
C ILE A 65 1.14 11.76 11.54
N GLN A 66 1.31 12.81 12.37
CA GLN A 66 0.19 13.59 12.91
C GLN A 66 -0.61 14.31 11.82
N ASP A 67 -0.07 14.42 10.60
CA ASP A 67 -0.80 14.94 9.44
C ASP A 67 -1.85 13.96 8.89
N PHE A 68 -1.88 12.70 9.37
CA PHE A 68 -2.82 11.69 8.89
C PHE A 68 -4.04 11.50 9.79
N TYR A 69 -5.21 11.34 9.17
CA TYR A 69 -6.47 11.11 9.88
C TYR A 69 -7.27 9.94 9.29
N ILE A 70 -8.11 9.31 10.12
CA ILE A 70 -8.96 8.19 9.71
C ILE A 70 -9.91 8.63 8.58
N GLY A 71 -9.94 7.86 7.50
CA GLY A 71 -10.71 8.11 6.28
C GLY A 71 -9.90 8.80 5.17
N GLN A 72 -8.71 9.33 5.48
CA GLN A 72 -7.84 9.97 4.48
C GLN A 72 -7.30 8.94 3.48
N MET A 73 -7.26 9.32 2.21
CA MET A 73 -6.60 8.54 1.16
C MET A 73 -5.09 8.68 1.29
N LEU A 74 -4.40 7.57 1.50
CA LEU A 74 -2.94 7.53 1.58
C LEU A 74 -2.36 6.77 0.40
N THR A 75 -1.18 7.19 -0.02
CA THR A 75 -0.30 6.46 -0.93
C THR A 75 0.82 5.84 -0.11
N CYS A 76 0.94 4.52 -0.12
CA CYS A 76 1.96 3.77 0.61
C CYS A 76 2.84 3.01 -0.39
N THR A 77 4.14 3.32 -0.43
CA THR A 77 5.11 2.64 -1.29
C THR A 77 6.02 1.77 -0.45
N GLY A 78 6.22 0.51 -0.84
CA GLY A 78 6.95 -0.44 -0.02
C GLY A 78 6.84 -1.87 -0.52
N ARG A 79 7.00 -2.82 0.39
CA ARG A 79 6.99 -4.25 0.06
C ARG A 79 6.05 -5.03 0.95
N MET A 80 5.48 -6.08 0.39
CA MET A 80 4.74 -7.07 1.15
C MET A 80 5.72 -8.00 1.85
N THR A 81 5.59 -8.12 3.18
CA THR A 81 6.43 -8.98 4.03
C THR A 81 5.64 -10.13 4.66
N GLY A 82 4.31 -10.09 4.56
CA GLY A 82 3.40 -11.16 4.92
C GLY A 82 2.19 -11.19 3.99
N ALA A 83 1.19 -12.03 4.28
CA ALA A 83 0.01 -12.15 3.42
C ALA A 83 -0.77 -10.83 3.28
N ASN A 84 -0.90 -10.09 4.39
CA ASN A 84 -1.59 -8.79 4.46
C ASN A 84 -0.73 -7.76 5.23
N ILE A 85 0.59 -7.95 5.27
CA ILE A 85 1.53 -7.06 5.98
C ILE A 85 2.41 -6.38 4.95
N PHE A 86 2.40 -5.06 4.98
CA PHE A 86 3.09 -4.18 4.05
C PHE A 86 4.07 -3.30 4.83
N ASN A 87 5.38 -3.47 4.60
CA ASN A 87 6.38 -2.58 5.15
C ASN A 87 6.55 -1.40 4.21
N ALA A 88 6.01 -0.25 4.61
CA ALA A 88 6.11 0.98 3.85
C ALA A 88 7.48 1.63 4.04
N LEU A 89 8.06 2.04 2.93
CA LEU A 89 9.25 2.90 2.89
C LEU A 89 8.88 4.37 2.84
N CYS A 90 7.73 4.69 2.24
CA CYS A 90 7.22 6.05 2.10
C CYS A 90 5.70 6.04 2.19
N ILE A 91 5.13 7.00 2.92
CA ILE A 91 3.69 7.22 3.03
C ILE A 91 3.41 8.71 2.92
N ARG A 92 2.36 9.05 2.19
CA ARG A 92 1.89 10.43 2.07
C ARG A 92 0.39 10.47 1.80
N SER A 93 -0.21 11.64 1.93
CA SER A 93 -1.55 11.86 1.39
C SER A 93 -1.56 11.62 -0.12
N ALA A 94 -2.57 10.90 -0.60
CA ALA A 94 -2.82 10.78 -2.03
C ALA A 94 -3.41 12.08 -2.56
N SER A 95 -2.99 12.51 -3.75
CA SER A 95 -3.65 13.62 -4.44
C SER A 95 -4.97 13.15 -5.07
N GLN A 96 -5.89 14.08 -5.36
CA GLN A 96 -7.15 13.73 -6.01
C GLN A 96 -6.92 13.07 -7.38
N GLU A 97 -5.94 13.56 -8.15
CA GLU A 97 -5.58 13.00 -9.46
C GLU A 97 -5.11 11.54 -9.38
N GLU A 98 -4.35 11.19 -8.34
CA GLU A 98 -3.90 9.82 -8.10
C GLU A 98 -5.07 8.89 -7.75
N VAL A 99 -5.99 9.38 -6.93
CA VAL A 99 -7.21 8.65 -6.57
C VAL A 99 -8.07 8.41 -7.81
N ASP A 100 -8.26 9.43 -8.64
CA ASP A 100 -9.05 9.35 -9.87
C ASP A 100 -8.39 8.43 -10.91
N SER A 101 -7.06 8.45 -10.99
CA SER A 101 -6.28 7.61 -11.91
C SER A 101 -6.07 6.17 -11.42
N LEU A 102 -6.38 5.86 -10.15
CA LEU A 102 -6.07 4.58 -9.50
C LEU A 102 -6.55 3.37 -10.29
N GLN A 103 -7.77 3.41 -10.82
CA GLN A 103 -8.34 2.29 -11.58
C GLN A 103 -7.45 1.99 -12.80
N ARG A 104 -7.12 3.01 -13.58
CA ARG A 104 -6.27 2.88 -14.77
C ARG A 104 -4.87 2.38 -14.42
N LEU A 105 -4.26 2.92 -13.35
CA LEU A 105 -2.94 2.48 -12.89
C LEU A 105 -2.94 1.01 -12.43
N THR A 106 -4.04 0.59 -11.81
CA THR A 106 -4.25 -0.81 -11.40
C THR A 106 -4.34 -1.73 -12.61
N GLU A 107 -5.06 -1.33 -13.66
CA GLU A 107 -5.21 -2.11 -14.89
C GLU A 107 -3.89 -2.25 -15.65
N ILE A 108 -3.11 -1.16 -15.76
CA ILE A 108 -1.75 -1.21 -16.35
C ILE A 108 -0.86 -2.17 -15.57
N SER A 109 -0.92 -2.11 -14.23
CA SER A 109 -0.15 -3.01 -13.38
C SER A 109 -0.60 -4.46 -13.55
N GLU A 110 -1.90 -4.74 -13.62
CA GLU A 110 -2.42 -6.09 -13.89
C GLU A 110 -1.90 -6.62 -15.23
N GLN A 111 -1.93 -5.83 -16.30
CA GLN A 111 -1.41 -6.23 -17.61
C GLN A 111 0.10 -6.54 -17.55
N ALA A 112 0.88 -5.74 -16.80
CA ALA A 112 2.30 -6.01 -16.60
C ALA A 112 2.54 -7.34 -15.87
N VAL A 113 1.69 -7.69 -14.89
CA VAL A 113 1.74 -8.98 -14.20
C VAL A 113 1.40 -10.13 -15.15
N GLU A 114 0.38 -9.97 -16.01
CA GLU A 114 -0.01 -10.99 -16.99
C GLU A 114 1.09 -11.26 -18.02
N CYS A 115 1.74 -10.20 -18.53
CA CYS A 115 2.90 -10.34 -19.42
C CYS A 115 4.05 -11.08 -18.73
N HIS A 116 4.33 -10.77 -17.47
CA HIS A 116 5.37 -11.46 -16.68
C HIS A 116 5.08 -12.95 -16.48
N LEU A 117 3.81 -13.33 -16.29
CA LEU A 117 3.41 -14.74 -16.17
C LEU A 117 3.45 -15.51 -17.48
N SER A 118 3.39 -14.80 -18.61
CA SER A 118 3.43 -15.39 -19.96
C SER A 118 4.86 -15.53 -20.51
N SER A 119 5.86 -15.02 -19.78
CA SER A 119 7.28 -15.02 -20.15
C SER A 119 8.01 -16.20 -19.52
#